data_AF-A0A7C2K5N1-F1
#
_entry.id   AF-A0A7C2K5N1-F1
#
_cell.length_a   1.000
_cell.length_b   1.000
_cell.length_c   1.000
_cell.angle_alpha   90.00
_cell.angle_beta   90.00
_cell.angle_gamma   90.00
#
_symmetry.space_group_name_H-M   'P 1'
#
loop_
_entity.id
_entity.type
_entity.pdbx_description
1 polymer ?
#
loop_
_entity_poly.entity_id
_entity_poly.type
_entity_poly.pdbx_seq_one_letter_code
_entity_poly.pdbx_strand_id
1 'polypeptide(L)'
;MKSISDLEGALNDVLSRDRVRLAQRLRTSRRQNGNCPEGLTKLSVAFARSIARRQARAASLPQPGVDPDLPIAAHTAAIIEAIRRHPVLVLAGATGSGKTTQLPKLCLAAGRGAAGLIGCTQPRRLAARSMARRVAAELGGEPGELVGYQVRFQEQLSPETCIKFMTDGILLAETQSDRE
;
A
#
# COMPACT_ATOMS: atom_id res chain seq x y z
N MET A 1 7.84 -27.33 -11.64
CA MET A 1 8.63 -26.67 -10.57
C MET A 1 8.99 -25.28 -11.10
N LYS A 2 8.73 -24.18 -10.37
CA LYS A 2 9.06 -22.84 -10.86
C LYS A 2 10.58 -22.66 -10.90
N SER A 3 11.09 -22.15 -12.02
CA SER A 3 12.51 -21.84 -12.18
C SER A 3 12.89 -20.60 -11.34
N ILE A 4 14.18 -20.40 -11.10
CA ILE A 4 14.68 -19.16 -10.46
C ILE A 4 14.28 -17.93 -11.29
N SER A 5 14.30 -18.04 -12.62
CA SER A 5 13.88 -16.96 -13.54
C SER A 5 12.39 -16.62 -13.37
N ASP A 6 11.54 -17.62 -13.16
CA ASP A 6 10.10 -17.40 -12.94
C ASP A 6 9.85 -16.64 -11.65
N LEU A 7 10.61 -16.96 -10.59
CA LEU A 7 10.53 -16.28 -9.30
C LEU A 7 11.02 -14.83 -9.38
N GLU A 8 12.00 -14.52 -10.24
CA GLU A 8 12.43 -13.15 -10.49
C GLU A 8 11.35 -12.30 -11.14
N GLY A 9 10.69 -12.84 -12.17
CA GLY A 9 9.56 -12.16 -12.80
C GLY A 9 8.44 -11.88 -11.80
N ALA A 10 8.20 -12.80 -10.86
CA ALA A 10 7.16 -12.70 -9.85
C ALA A 10 7.49 -11.79 -8.65
N LEU A 11 8.71 -11.21 -8.55
CA LEU A 11 9.06 -10.30 -7.45
C LEU A 11 8.21 -9.03 -7.42
N ASN A 12 7.62 -8.64 -8.56
CA ASN A 12 6.72 -7.49 -8.60
C ASN A 12 5.30 -7.83 -8.14
N ASP A 13 4.98 -9.10 -7.90
CA ASP A 13 3.64 -9.60 -7.56
C ASP A 13 3.49 -10.01 -6.09
N VAL A 14 4.58 -9.99 -5.32
CA VAL A 14 4.54 -10.23 -3.86
C VAL A 14 4.06 -8.99 -3.10
N LEU A 15 3.82 -9.14 -1.80
CA LEU A 15 3.59 -8.01 -0.90
C LEU A 15 4.87 -7.16 -0.76
N SER A 16 4.73 -5.85 -0.60
CA SER A 16 5.85 -4.91 -0.47
C SER A 16 6.79 -5.30 0.67
N ARG A 17 6.24 -5.69 1.83
CA ARG A 17 7.02 -6.14 3.00
C ARG A 17 7.80 -7.44 2.78
N ASP A 18 7.37 -8.28 1.85
CA ASP A 18 8.03 -9.55 1.56
C ASP A 18 9.13 -9.39 0.50
N ARG A 19 9.09 -8.30 -0.28
CA ARG A 19 9.90 -8.10 -1.48
C ARG A 19 11.40 -8.14 -1.19
N VAL A 20 11.87 -7.40 -0.18
CA VAL A 20 13.30 -7.31 0.14
C VAL A 20 13.84 -8.67 0.58
N ARG A 21 13.21 -9.27 1.60
CA ARG A 21 13.55 -10.61 2.12
C ARG A 21 13.52 -11.69 1.02
N LEU A 22 12.49 -11.72 0.17
CA LEU A 22 12.38 -12.71 -0.90
C LEU A 22 13.43 -12.49 -1.99
N ALA A 23 13.73 -11.24 -2.36
CA ALA A 23 14.78 -10.91 -3.30
C ALA A 23 16.18 -11.30 -2.78
N GLN A 24 16.46 -11.08 -1.49
CA GLN A 24 17.70 -11.52 -0.86
C GLN A 24 17.84 -13.04 -0.89
N ARG A 25 16.79 -13.79 -0.49
CA ARG A 25 16.80 -15.25 -0.54
C ARG A 25 17.00 -15.79 -1.96
N LEU A 26 16.36 -15.15 -2.95
CA LEU A 26 16.52 -15.49 -4.37
C LEU A 26 17.96 -15.29 -4.85
N ARG A 27 18.60 -14.18 -4.47
CA ARG A 27 20.03 -13.91 -4.75
C ARG A 27 20.95 -14.96 -4.12
N THR A 28 20.68 -15.38 -2.89
CA THR A 28 21.47 -16.42 -2.21
C THR A 28 21.32 -17.78 -2.89
N SER A 29 20.09 -18.17 -3.25
CA SER A 29 19.84 -19.43 -3.97
C SER A 29 20.47 -19.47 -5.36
N ARG A 30 20.60 -18.32 -6.03
CA ARG A 30 21.37 -18.19 -7.29
C ARG A 30 22.85 -18.49 -7.09
N ARG A 31 23.48 -17.88 -6.07
CA ARG A 31 24.92 -18.10 -5.78
C ARG A 31 25.23 -19.54 -5.44
N GLN A 32 24.28 -20.26 -4.85
CA GLN A 32 24.43 -21.67 -4.50
C GLN A 32 24.07 -22.63 -5.65
N ASN A 33 23.87 -22.15 -6.88
CA ASN A 33 23.54 -22.96 -8.07
C ASN A 33 22.37 -23.95 -7.87
N GLY A 34 21.43 -23.65 -6.96
CA GLY A 34 20.32 -24.55 -6.68
C GLY A 34 20.73 -25.88 -6.02
N ASN A 35 21.91 -25.96 -5.38
CA ASN A 35 22.41 -27.17 -4.67
C ASN A 35 21.47 -27.71 -3.56
N CYS A 36 20.34 -27.06 -3.29
CA CYS A 36 19.32 -27.53 -2.35
C CYS A 36 17.92 -27.41 -2.99
N PRO A 37 17.39 -28.49 -3.61
CA PRO A 37 16.03 -28.54 -4.17
C PRO A 37 14.94 -28.18 -3.14
N GLU A 38 15.15 -28.54 -1.87
CA GLU A 38 14.26 -28.17 -0.78
C GLU A 38 14.22 -26.66 -0.53
N GLY A 39 15.36 -25.97 -0.69
CA GLY A 39 15.46 -24.52 -0.52
C GLY A 39 14.64 -23.77 -1.58
N LEU A 40 14.72 -24.21 -2.84
CA LEU A 40 13.91 -23.66 -3.94
C LEU A 40 12.42 -23.94 -3.77
N THR A 41 12.07 -25.11 -3.23
CA THR A 41 10.69 -25.48 -2.92
C THR A 41 10.13 -24.56 -1.83
N LYS A 42 10.85 -24.40 -0.72
CA LYS A 42 10.49 -23.47 0.38
C LYS A 42 10.37 -22.03 -0.10
N LEU A 43 11.26 -21.58 -0.98
CA LEU A 43 11.21 -20.24 -1.56
C LEU A 43 9.96 -20.07 -2.46
N SER A 44 9.69 -21.04 -3.34
CA SER A 44 8.53 -21.02 -4.21
C SER A 44 7.21 -20.96 -3.44
N VAL A 45 7.10 -21.71 -2.33
CA VAL A 45 5.94 -21.67 -1.42
C VAL A 45 5.80 -20.29 -0.78
N ALA A 46 6.90 -19.67 -0.35
CA ALA A 46 6.87 -18.33 0.24
C ALA A 46 6.40 -17.25 -0.76
N PHE A 47 6.85 -17.32 -2.02
CA PHE A 47 6.36 -16.47 -3.11
C PHE A 47 4.86 -16.70 -3.35
N ALA A 48 4.44 -17.96 -3.52
CA ALA A 48 3.04 -18.29 -3.75
C ALA A 48 2.12 -17.77 -2.64
N ARG A 49 2.53 -17.91 -1.38
CA ARG A 49 1.80 -17.38 -0.22
C ARG A 49 1.68 -15.85 -0.27
N SER A 50 2.77 -15.14 -0.59
CA SER A 50 2.76 -13.68 -0.64
C SER A 50 1.91 -13.14 -1.80
N ILE A 51 2.03 -13.76 -2.98
CA ILE A 51 1.22 -13.44 -4.18
C ILE A 51 -0.25 -13.70 -3.91
N ALA A 52 -0.61 -14.88 -3.38
CA ALA A 52 -2.00 -15.22 -3.07
C ALA A 52 -2.62 -14.23 -2.09
N ARG A 53 -1.85 -13.80 -1.07
CA ARG A 53 -2.34 -12.78 -0.12
C ARG A 53 -2.53 -11.41 -0.78
N ARG A 54 -1.63 -10.99 -1.67
CA ARG A 54 -1.82 -9.75 -2.45
C ARG A 54 -3.04 -9.84 -3.36
N GLN A 55 -3.24 -10.96 -4.05
CA GLN A 55 -4.39 -11.18 -4.93
C GLN A 55 -5.70 -11.15 -4.15
N ALA A 56 -5.76 -11.81 -2.99
CA ALA A 56 -6.92 -11.77 -2.10
C ALA A 56 -7.23 -10.33 -1.65
N ARG A 57 -6.19 -9.56 -1.28
CA ARG A 57 -6.36 -8.13 -0.96
C ARG A 57 -6.85 -7.33 -2.15
N ALA A 58 -6.27 -7.52 -3.34
CA ALA A 58 -6.68 -6.80 -4.54
C ALA A 58 -8.15 -7.07 -4.90
N ALA A 59 -8.61 -8.30 -4.73
CA ALA A 59 -10.00 -8.69 -4.97
C ALA A 59 -10.98 -8.08 -3.95
N SER A 60 -10.52 -7.73 -2.75
CA SER A 60 -11.35 -7.13 -1.70
C SER A 60 -11.31 -5.60 -1.70
N LEU A 61 -10.47 -4.96 -2.51
CA LEU A 61 -10.41 -3.49 -2.55
C LEU A 61 -11.66 -2.94 -3.25
N PRO A 62 -12.34 -1.93 -2.68
CA PRO A 62 -13.46 -1.30 -3.35
C PRO A 62 -12.98 -0.47 -4.53
N GLN A 63 -13.89 -0.22 -5.49
CA GLN A 63 -13.70 0.83 -6.47
C GLN A 63 -14.16 2.16 -5.87
N PRO A 64 -13.24 3.09 -5.58
CA PRO A 64 -13.62 4.28 -4.85
C PRO A 64 -14.23 5.33 -5.77
N GLY A 65 -15.40 5.83 -5.41
CA GLY A 65 -16.00 7.02 -6.03
C GLY A 65 -15.26 8.30 -5.63
N VAL A 66 -15.30 9.29 -6.52
CA VAL A 66 -14.84 10.66 -6.26
C VAL A 66 -16.06 11.56 -6.25
N ASP A 67 -16.13 12.45 -5.26
CA ASP A 67 -17.19 13.45 -5.16
C ASP A 67 -17.08 14.42 -6.37
N PRO A 68 -18.09 14.48 -7.26
CA PRO A 68 -18.04 15.26 -8.48
C PRO A 68 -18.00 16.78 -8.24
N ASP A 69 -18.42 17.24 -7.05
CA ASP A 69 -18.43 18.66 -6.70
C ASP A 69 -17.03 19.18 -6.30
N LEU A 70 -16.07 18.28 -6.08
CA LEU A 70 -14.71 18.65 -5.72
C LEU A 70 -13.88 18.98 -6.97
N PRO A 71 -13.06 20.05 -6.95
CA PRO A 71 -12.20 20.41 -8.10
C PRO A 71 -11.27 19.29 -8.58
N ILE A 72 -10.84 18.40 -7.69
CA ILE A 72 -9.99 17.24 -8.05
C ILE A 72 -10.71 16.22 -8.95
N ALA A 73 -12.05 16.18 -8.96
CA ALA A 73 -12.83 15.21 -9.71
C ALA A 73 -12.55 15.29 -11.21
N ALA A 74 -12.46 16.51 -11.76
CA ALA A 74 -12.14 16.76 -13.18
C ALA A 74 -10.77 16.21 -13.60
N HIS A 75 -9.87 15.95 -12.65
CA HIS A 75 -8.51 15.49 -12.89
C HIS A 75 -8.28 14.02 -12.53
N THR A 76 -9.34 13.29 -12.16
CA THR A 76 -9.27 11.89 -11.67
C THR A 76 -8.45 10.98 -12.59
N ALA A 77 -8.79 10.92 -13.87
CA ALA A 77 -8.11 10.05 -14.83
C ALA A 77 -6.63 10.41 -15.01
N ALA A 78 -6.33 11.70 -15.12
CA ALA A 78 -4.96 12.20 -15.27
C ALA A 78 -4.10 11.89 -14.04
N ILE A 79 -4.65 12.07 -12.84
CA ILE A 79 -3.96 11.78 -11.57
C ILE A 79 -3.71 10.27 -11.43
N ILE A 80 -4.71 9.43 -11.70
CA ILE A 80 -4.55 7.96 -11.64
C ILE A 80 -3.43 7.50 -12.58
N GLU A 81 -3.41 8.01 -13.81
CA GLU A 81 -2.39 7.65 -14.78
C GLU A 81 -1.01 8.15 -14.37
N ALA A 82 -0.92 9.38 -13.83
CA ALA A 82 0.32 9.92 -13.30
C ALA A 82 0.87 9.07 -12.13
N ILE A 83 0.01 8.62 -11.21
CA ILE A 83 0.40 7.72 -10.10
C ILE A 83 0.96 6.40 -10.61
N ARG A 84 0.43 5.87 -11.73
CA ARG A 84 0.92 4.60 -12.33
C ARG A 84 2.28 4.78 -12.99
N ARG A 85 2.48 5.88 -13.71
CA ARG A 85 3.69 6.14 -14.50
C ARG A 85 4.87 6.66 -13.71
N HIS A 86 4.62 7.46 -12.68
CA HIS A 86 5.67 8.20 -11.99
C HIS A 86 5.90 7.69 -10.58
N PRO A 87 7.15 7.31 -10.22
CA PRO A 87 7.49 6.94 -8.84
C PRO A 87 7.31 8.09 -7.84
N VAL A 88 7.49 9.33 -8.31
CA VAL A 88 7.29 10.56 -7.54
C VAL A 88 6.43 11.50 -8.34
N LEU A 89 5.38 12.03 -7.70
CA LEU A 89 4.42 12.94 -8.31
C LEU A 89 4.14 14.10 -7.34
N VAL A 90 4.29 15.33 -7.83
CA VAL A 90 3.94 16.54 -7.08
C VAL A 90 2.58 17.03 -7.57
N LEU A 91 1.60 17.09 -6.66
CA LEU A 91 0.26 17.58 -6.95
C LEU A 91 -0.01 18.86 -6.17
N ALA A 92 -0.28 19.94 -6.90
CA ALA A 92 -0.64 21.24 -6.34
C ALA A 92 -2.14 21.52 -6.53
N GLY A 93 -2.75 22.21 -5.57
CA GLY A 93 -4.14 22.67 -5.66
C GLY A 93 -4.52 23.45 -4.42
N ALA A 94 -5.54 24.31 -4.50
CA ALA A 94 -6.00 25.13 -3.38
C ALA A 94 -6.52 24.30 -2.19
N THR A 95 -6.52 24.87 -0.98
CA THR A 95 -7.23 24.27 0.16
C THR A 95 -8.70 24.07 -0.19
N GLY A 96 -9.30 22.96 0.26
CA GLY A 96 -10.68 22.61 -0.09
C GLY A 96 -10.84 21.90 -1.44
N SER A 97 -9.78 21.77 -2.25
CA SER A 97 -9.85 21.08 -3.55
C SER A 97 -10.08 19.56 -3.48
N GLY A 98 -10.20 18.98 -2.29
CA GLY A 98 -10.39 17.53 -2.11
C GLY A 98 -9.12 16.68 -2.01
N LYS A 99 -7.90 17.26 -2.03
CA LYS A 99 -6.65 16.48 -2.05
C LYS A 99 -6.56 15.42 -0.95
N THR A 100 -6.68 15.82 0.31
CA THR A 100 -6.46 14.92 1.46
C THR A 100 -7.47 13.79 1.54
N THR A 101 -8.71 14.01 1.07
CA THR A 101 -9.79 13.00 1.12
C THR A 101 -9.83 12.13 -0.13
N GLN A 102 -9.52 12.69 -1.30
CA GLN A 102 -9.66 11.99 -2.58
C GLN A 102 -8.36 11.32 -3.05
N LEU A 103 -7.18 11.87 -2.80
CA LEU A 103 -5.92 11.25 -3.26
C LEU A 103 -5.70 9.81 -2.76
N PRO A 104 -5.98 9.46 -1.48
CA PRO A 104 -5.83 8.08 -1.02
C PRO A 104 -6.74 7.11 -1.78
N LYS A 105 -7.94 7.57 -2.14
CA LYS A 105 -8.90 6.84 -2.98
C LYS A 105 -8.39 6.69 -4.41
N LEU A 106 -7.85 7.76 -5.00
CA LEU A 106 -7.23 7.68 -6.33
C LEU A 106 -6.02 6.73 -6.36
N CYS A 107 -5.25 6.65 -5.28
CA CYS A 107 -4.19 5.65 -5.13
C CYS A 107 -4.74 4.21 -5.17
N LEU A 108 -5.88 3.93 -4.53
CA LEU A 108 -6.54 2.62 -4.65
C LEU A 108 -6.96 2.33 -6.09
N ALA A 109 -7.60 3.30 -6.77
CA ALA A 109 -7.98 3.17 -8.18
C ALA A 109 -6.77 2.99 -9.13
N ALA A 110 -5.60 3.50 -8.73
CA ALA A 110 -4.33 3.29 -9.41
C ALA A 110 -3.69 1.92 -9.11
N GLY A 111 -4.33 1.06 -8.32
CA GLY A 111 -3.84 -0.28 -7.97
C GLY A 111 -2.86 -0.29 -6.78
N ARG A 112 -2.81 0.78 -5.98
CA ARG A 112 -2.09 0.79 -4.70
C ARG A 112 -2.95 0.16 -3.59
N GLY A 113 -2.39 -0.09 -2.40
CA GLY A 113 -3.12 -0.68 -1.27
C GLY A 113 -3.20 -2.22 -1.24
N ALA A 114 -3.01 -2.88 -2.41
CA ALA A 114 -3.02 -4.34 -2.49
C ALA A 114 -1.71 -4.98 -2.01
N ALA A 115 -0.57 -4.44 -2.46
CA ALA A 115 0.76 -4.95 -2.09
C ALA A 115 1.21 -4.51 -0.69
N GLY A 116 0.64 -3.43 -0.15
CA GLY A 116 1.02 -2.82 1.12
C GLY A 116 0.07 -1.68 1.49
N LEU A 117 0.48 -0.82 2.42
CA LEU A 117 -0.33 0.31 2.88
C LEU A 117 -0.11 1.56 2.04
N ILE A 118 -1.18 2.33 1.82
CA ILE A 118 -1.12 3.73 1.39
C ILE A 118 -0.99 4.57 2.67
N GLY A 119 0.19 5.13 2.90
CA GLY A 119 0.45 6.02 4.03
C GLY A 119 0.08 7.46 3.70
N CYS A 120 -0.69 8.12 4.56
CA CYS A 120 -1.07 9.52 4.41
C CYS A 120 -0.70 10.27 5.68
N THR A 121 0.32 11.12 5.62
CA THR A 121 0.71 11.88 6.81
C THR A 121 -0.10 13.17 6.94
N GLN A 122 -0.31 13.60 8.18
CA GLN A 122 -0.92 14.86 8.55
C GLN A 122 -0.13 15.48 9.71
N PRO A 123 0.12 16.80 9.71
CA PRO A 123 0.95 17.43 10.75
C PRO A 123 0.28 17.41 12.14
N ARG A 124 -1.05 17.23 12.20
CA ARG A 124 -1.85 17.29 13.43
C ARG A 124 -2.58 15.97 13.67
N ARG A 125 -2.56 15.48 14.93
CA ARG A 125 -3.26 14.24 15.32
C ARG A 125 -4.75 14.27 15.03
N LEU A 126 -5.42 15.40 15.33
CA LEU A 126 -6.85 15.55 15.08
C LEU A 126 -7.17 15.47 13.59
N ALA A 127 -6.31 16.04 12.73
CA ALA A 127 -6.48 15.95 11.29
C ALA A 127 -6.33 14.52 10.78
N ALA A 128 -5.30 13.77 11.23
CA ALA A 128 -5.14 12.36 10.86
C ALA A 128 -6.39 11.52 11.22
N ARG A 129 -6.90 11.68 12.45
CA ARG A 129 -8.11 10.97 12.93
C ARG A 129 -9.37 11.37 12.16
N SER A 130 -9.55 12.67 11.94
CA SER A 130 -10.72 13.20 11.20
C SER A 130 -10.72 12.75 9.74
N MET A 131 -9.56 12.75 9.08
CA MET A 131 -9.44 12.29 7.70
C MET A 131 -9.65 10.79 7.58
N ALA A 132 -9.15 9.98 8.51
CA ALA A 132 -9.44 8.55 8.54
C ALA A 132 -10.93 8.26 8.65
N ARG A 133 -11.64 8.92 9.59
CA ARG A 133 -13.11 8.81 9.71
C ARG A 133 -13.83 9.21 8.44
N ARG A 134 -13.48 10.36 7.88
CA ARG A 134 -14.15 10.86 6.68
C ARG A 134 -13.95 9.92 5.49
N VAL A 135 -12.71 9.48 5.24
CA VAL A 135 -12.43 8.59 4.11
C VAL A 135 -12.97 7.18 4.34
N ALA A 136 -13.01 6.68 5.58
CA ALA A 136 -13.69 5.42 5.90
C ALA A 136 -15.17 5.49 5.54
N ALA A 137 -15.86 6.54 5.99
CA ALA A 137 -17.28 6.75 5.69
C ALA A 137 -17.54 6.90 4.18
N GLU A 138 -16.70 7.64 3.45
CA GLU A 138 -16.79 7.76 1.99
C GLU A 138 -16.55 6.42 1.25
N LEU A 139 -15.92 5.44 1.90
CA LEU A 139 -15.73 4.07 1.38
C LEU A 139 -16.73 3.06 1.96
N GLY A 140 -17.72 3.52 2.73
CA GLY A 140 -18.79 2.69 3.28
C GLY A 140 -18.39 1.85 4.50
N GLY A 141 -17.38 2.26 5.26
CA GLY A 141 -16.94 1.54 6.46
C GLY A 141 -16.51 2.45 7.61
N GLU A 142 -15.92 1.85 8.64
CA GLU A 142 -15.48 2.56 9.85
C GLU A 142 -13.94 2.59 9.97
N PRO A 143 -13.37 3.56 10.71
CA PRO A 143 -11.94 3.54 11.02
C PRO A 143 -11.52 2.24 11.69
N GLY A 144 -10.38 1.69 11.26
CA GLY A 144 -9.85 0.43 11.74
C GLY A 144 -10.14 -0.74 10.83
N GLU A 145 -11.03 -0.59 9.84
CA GLU A 145 -11.26 -1.57 8.79
C GLU A 145 -10.34 -1.28 7.59
N LEU A 146 -10.90 -1.01 6.41
CA LEU A 146 -10.17 -0.68 5.19
C LEU A 146 -9.31 0.59 5.33
N VAL A 147 -9.81 1.57 6.08
CA VAL A 147 -9.12 2.83 6.39
C VAL A 147 -8.89 2.87 7.89
N GLY A 148 -7.69 3.24 8.31
CA GLY A 148 -7.39 3.41 9.73
C GLY A 148 -6.43 4.55 9.99
N TYR A 149 -6.06 4.71 11.25
CA TYR A 149 -5.08 5.73 11.64
C TYR A 149 -4.15 5.28 12.74
N GLN A 150 -3.01 5.95 12.81
CA GLN A 150 -2.09 5.84 13.93
C GLN A 150 -1.52 7.22 14.28
N VAL A 151 -1.69 7.60 15.54
CA VAL A 151 -1.11 8.80 16.12
C VAL A 151 -0.44 8.41 17.43
N ARG A 152 0.37 9.29 18.02
CA ARG A 152 1.02 8.96 19.29
C ARG A 152 -0.02 8.58 20.35
N PHE A 153 0.18 7.39 20.93
CA PHE A 153 -0.66 6.73 21.94
C PHE A 153 -2.02 6.19 21.47
N GLN A 154 -2.37 6.28 20.18
CA GLN A 154 -3.63 5.75 19.67
C GLN A 154 -3.45 5.14 18.28
N GLU A 155 -3.91 3.90 18.14
CA GLU A 155 -3.87 3.14 16.90
C GLU A 155 -5.24 2.50 16.67
N GLN A 156 -5.71 2.57 15.44
CA GLN A 156 -6.94 1.93 15.00
C GLN A 156 -6.71 1.42 13.58
N LEU A 157 -6.19 0.20 13.48
CA LEU A 157 -5.84 -0.52 12.24
C LEU A 157 -6.28 -1.98 12.35
N SER A 158 -6.43 -2.65 11.22
CA SER A 158 -6.64 -4.09 11.09
C SER A 158 -5.67 -4.70 10.08
N PRO A 159 -5.54 -6.03 10.02
CA PRO A 159 -4.82 -6.69 8.94
C PRO A 159 -5.35 -6.36 7.53
N GLU A 160 -6.60 -5.93 7.42
CA GLU A 160 -7.31 -5.57 6.20
C GLU A 160 -7.08 -4.11 5.78
N THR A 161 -6.62 -3.24 6.69
CA THR A 161 -6.35 -1.83 6.39
C THR A 161 -5.44 -1.70 5.16
N CYS A 162 -5.82 -0.80 4.25
CA CYS A 162 -5.06 -0.46 3.05
C CYS A 162 -4.71 1.03 2.99
N ILE A 163 -5.47 1.90 3.68
CA ILE A 163 -5.15 3.33 3.83
C ILE A 163 -4.90 3.63 5.30
N LYS A 164 -3.75 4.21 5.61
CA LYS A 164 -3.36 4.60 6.96
C LYS A 164 -3.09 6.09 7.02
N PHE A 165 -3.92 6.81 7.77
CA PHE A 165 -3.63 8.19 8.15
C PHE A 165 -2.76 8.24 9.39
N MET A 166 -1.71 9.03 9.38
CA MET A 166 -0.80 9.11 10.52
C MET A 166 -0.20 10.49 10.68
N THR A 167 0.49 10.73 11.80
CA THR A 167 1.33 11.91 11.94
C THR A 167 2.72 11.67 11.39
N ASP A 168 3.42 12.73 10.98
CA ASP A 168 4.80 12.64 10.48
C ASP A 168 5.73 11.92 11.47
N GLY A 169 5.56 12.17 12.78
CA GLY A 169 6.33 11.49 13.83
C GLY A 169 6.07 9.99 13.94
N ILE A 170 4.90 9.49 13.51
CA ILE A 170 4.63 8.05 13.44
C ILE A 170 5.36 7.45 12.25
N LEU A 171 5.27 8.07 11.07
CA LEU A 171 6.01 7.62 9.89
C LEU A 171 7.52 7.55 10.18
N LEU A 172 8.08 8.59 10.81
CA LEU A 172 9.49 8.61 11.18
C LEU A 172 9.87 7.46 12.12
N ALA A 173 9.06 7.19 13.15
CA ALA A 173 9.30 6.09 14.08
C ALA A 173 9.21 4.71 13.41
N GLU A 174 8.29 4.54 12.46
CA GLU A 174 8.16 3.31 11.67
C GLU A 174 9.37 3.10 10.77
N THR A 175 9.85 4.14 10.08
CA THR A 175 11.05 4.05 9.25
C THR A 175 12.31 3.70 10.07
N GLN A 176 12.41 4.17 11.31
CA GLN A 176 13.52 3.79 12.20
C GLN A 176 13.42 2.35 12.71
N SER A 177 12.20 1.80 12.78
CA SER A 177 11.95 0.43 13.24
C SER A 177 12.03 -0.58 12.09
N ASP A 178 11.95 -0.11 10.84
CA ASP A 178 12.10 -0.93 9.64
C ASP A 178 13.59 -1.27 9.43
N ARG A 179 13.98 -2.47 9.88
CA ARG A 179 15.38 -2.94 9.91
C ARG A 179 15.83 -3.65 8.63
N GLU A 180 15.02 -3.64 7.58
CA GLU A 180 15.29 -4.29 6.28
C GLU A 180 15.08 -3.32 5.10
#